data_AF-A0A2N6BFT2-F1
#
_entry.id   AF-A0A2N6BFT2-F1
#
_cell.length_a   1.000
_cell.length_b   1.000
_cell.length_c   1.000
_cell.angle_alpha   90.00
_cell.angle_beta   90.00
_cell.angle_gamma   90.00
#
_symmetry.space_group_name_H-M   'P 1'
#
loop_
_entity.id
_entity.type
_entity.pdbx_description
1 polymer ?
#
loop_
_entity_poly.entity_id
_entity_poly.type
_entity_poly.pdbx_seq_one_letter_code
_entity_poly.pdbx_strand_id
1 'polypeptide(L)'
;MIVDTHAHLTYRGLVEDTDNVLKRARAEGVGAFITVGIDGEDSRRAYELAKREADVYCSVGVHPHDTESLDQKTLDELALLALEPEVVAWGETGLDFFRNHSPAPLQRKWFKMQAAMARDLDLPLIVHDRDAHEETLAVLRELASGGLRGVVHCFSGDLAYAKEVIKLGFFISIPGTVTYPKNTMLQEVVKGVPLERCLLETDCPFLTPQPFRGKRNEPAYIVHTAAKVAELKGLSLDDVGRITTRGAKELFGIGEVEEGVKLAYRIRNSLYLNITGRCTNRCVFCAKNISSEVKGHDLTLSKEPSVEEVLKAVEDEGGAAAFDEVVFCGFGESLLRIEEVKTIARELKARGAKSVRVNTDGLANLVHGRDVTYELAGLIDEISVSLNAPDATTYEKICRPQVEGAYPALLDFLKKAAENIETVTATAVELPDLDVEACERVAGKLNVNFRRRPFNEVG
;
A
#
# COMPACT_ATOMS: atom_id res chain seq x y z
N MET A 1 14.15 3.74 -2.39
CA MET A 1 14.28 2.75 -3.48
C MET A 1 12.92 2.56 -4.13
N ILE A 2 12.89 2.40 -5.45
CA ILE A 2 11.68 2.10 -6.24
C ILE A 2 11.96 0.87 -7.11
N VAL A 3 10.94 0.05 -7.37
CA VAL A 3 10.98 -1.04 -8.36
C VAL A 3 10.20 -0.61 -9.59
N ASP A 4 10.79 -0.76 -10.78
CA ASP A 4 10.06 -0.64 -12.05
C ASP A 4 9.51 -2.02 -12.43
N THR A 5 8.21 -2.24 -12.20
CA THR A 5 7.60 -3.58 -12.35
C THR A 5 7.25 -3.94 -13.78
N HIS A 6 7.44 -3.04 -14.75
CA HIS A 6 7.14 -3.30 -16.15
C HIS A 6 7.99 -2.41 -17.06
N ALA A 7 9.07 -2.98 -17.61
CA ALA A 7 9.94 -2.30 -18.56
C ALA A 7 10.27 -3.23 -19.75
N HIS A 8 10.29 -2.72 -20.97
CA HIS A 8 10.71 -3.50 -22.13
C HIS A 8 12.17 -3.18 -22.50
N LEU A 9 13.10 -3.55 -21.63
CA LEU A 9 14.53 -3.20 -21.78
C LEU A 9 15.20 -3.85 -23.00
N THR A 10 14.63 -4.94 -23.49
CA THR A 10 15.06 -5.68 -24.69
C THR A 10 14.35 -5.23 -25.96
N TYR A 11 13.41 -4.30 -25.86
CA TYR A 11 12.67 -3.78 -26.99
C TYR A 11 13.48 -2.75 -27.78
N ARG A 12 13.16 -2.67 -29.07
CA ARG A 12 13.80 -1.72 -29.99
C ARG A 12 13.69 -0.29 -29.45
N GLY A 13 14.81 0.40 -29.45
CA GLY A 13 14.91 1.76 -28.94
C GLY A 13 15.43 1.81 -27.51
N LEU A 14 15.45 0.73 -26.72
CA LEU A 14 16.17 0.66 -25.45
C LEU A 14 17.33 -0.33 -25.48
N VAL A 15 17.16 -1.46 -26.19
CA VAL A 15 18.14 -2.54 -26.26
C VAL A 15 19.52 -2.08 -26.75
N GLU A 16 19.57 -1.02 -27.55
CA GLU A 16 20.82 -0.46 -28.07
C GLU A 16 21.62 0.35 -27.03
N ASP A 17 21.00 0.73 -25.90
CA ASP A 17 21.57 1.59 -24.85
C ASP A 17 21.30 1.06 -23.42
N THR A 18 20.99 -0.24 -23.27
CA THR A 18 20.50 -0.82 -22.00
C THR A 18 21.42 -0.52 -20.82
N ASP A 19 22.74 -0.61 -20.98
CA ASP A 19 23.70 -0.38 -19.89
C ASP A 19 23.63 1.05 -19.34
N ASN A 20 23.52 2.05 -20.22
CA ASN A 20 23.41 3.44 -19.79
C ASN A 20 22.00 3.74 -19.25
N VAL A 21 20.96 3.11 -19.80
CA VAL A 21 19.58 3.20 -19.29
C VAL A 21 19.52 2.71 -17.84
N LEU A 22 20.06 1.53 -17.55
CA LEU A 22 20.14 0.98 -16.20
C LEU A 22 20.97 1.87 -15.27
N LYS A 23 22.12 2.36 -15.75
CA LYS A 23 22.97 3.27 -14.96
C LYS A 23 22.24 4.56 -14.56
N ARG A 24 21.47 5.17 -15.48
CA ARG A 24 20.67 6.37 -15.17
C ARG A 24 19.58 6.05 -14.15
N ALA A 25 18.88 4.94 -14.34
CA ALA A 25 17.80 4.54 -13.43
C ALA A 25 18.30 4.25 -12.00
N ARG A 26 19.42 3.53 -11.87
CA ARG A 26 20.08 3.29 -10.58
C ARG A 26 20.48 4.59 -9.88
N ALA A 27 20.96 5.59 -10.62
CA ALA A 27 21.30 6.91 -10.08
C ALA A 27 20.08 7.69 -9.54
N GLU A 28 18.89 7.44 -10.08
CA GLU A 28 17.62 8.01 -9.60
C GLU A 28 16.97 7.17 -8.49
N GLY A 29 17.64 6.12 -8.00
CA GLY A 29 17.17 5.30 -6.88
C GLY A 29 16.22 4.16 -7.27
N VAL A 30 16.17 3.78 -8.56
CA VAL A 30 15.54 2.53 -8.99
C VAL A 30 16.46 1.37 -8.61
N GLY A 31 15.95 0.45 -7.78
CA GLY A 31 16.75 -0.62 -7.19
C GLY A 31 16.47 -2.02 -7.74
N ALA A 32 15.38 -2.19 -8.50
CA ALA A 32 15.11 -3.42 -9.24
C ALA A 32 14.24 -3.16 -10.47
N PHE A 33 14.33 -4.03 -11.45
CA PHE A 33 13.62 -3.95 -12.74
C PHE A 33 12.99 -5.29 -13.07
N ILE A 34 11.77 -5.27 -13.61
CA ILE A 34 11.18 -6.45 -14.25
C ILE A 34 11.11 -6.18 -15.74
N THR A 35 12.01 -6.82 -16.50
CA THR A 35 12.01 -6.75 -17.95
C THR A 35 11.01 -7.74 -18.55
N VAL A 36 10.09 -7.26 -19.38
CA VAL A 36 8.92 -8.02 -19.79
C VAL A 36 9.10 -8.58 -21.20
N GLY A 37 9.06 -9.91 -21.32
CA GLY A 37 9.00 -10.60 -22.60
C GLY A 37 7.60 -10.55 -23.21
N ILE A 38 7.53 -10.29 -24.51
CA ILE A 38 6.25 -10.20 -25.27
C ILE A 38 6.03 -11.35 -26.26
N ASP A 39 7.07 -12.12 -26.55
CA ASP A 39 7.02 -13.31 -27.41
C ASP A 39 8.12 -14.32 -27.01
N GLY A 40 8.22 -15.43 -27.74
CA GLY A 40 9.20 -16.48 -27.48
C GLY A 40 10.67 -16.06 -27.61
N GLU A 41 11.00 -15.19 -28.57
CA GLU A 41 12.37 -14.70 -28.78
C GLU A 41 12.71 -13.58 -27.80
N ASP A 42 11.77 -12.65 -27.59
CA ASP A 42 11.94 -11.53 -26.66
C ASP A 42 12.02 -12.00 -25.21
N SER A 43 11.23 -13.00 -24.82
CA SER A 43 11.32 -13.65 -23.49
C SER A 43 12.72 -14.24 -23.25
N ARG A 44 13.35 -14.85 -24.28
CA ARG A 44 14.73 -15.34 -24.17
C ARG A 44 15.72 -14.19 -24.00
N ARG A 45 15.56 -13.09 -24.75
CA ARG A 45 16.41 -11.90 -24.57
C ARG A 45 16.24 -11.28 -23.17
N ALA A 46 15.02 -11.24 -22.66
CA ALA A 46 14.69 -10.73 -21.33
C ALA A 46 15.40 -11.55 -20.24
N TYR A 47 15.36 -12.89 -20.36
CA TYR A 47 16.11 -13.79 -19.49
C TYR A 47 17.63 -13.57 -19.55
N GLU A 48 18.22 -13.48 -20.75
CA GLU A 48 19.68 -13.26 -20.88
C GLU A 48 20.12 -11.92 -20.26
N LEU A 49 19.27 -10.89 -20.31
CA LEU A 49 19.52 -9.62 -19.62
C LEU A 49 19.45 -9.78 -18.10
N ALA A 50 18.40 -10.44 -17.58
CA ALA A 50 18.23 -10.68 -16.15
C ALA A 50 19.38 -11.50 -15.55
N LYS A 51 19.87 -12.50 -16.29
CA LYS A 51 21.04 -13.30 -15.91
C LYS A 51 22.33 -12.49 -15.81
N ARG A 52 22.44 -11.40 -16.59
CA ARG A 52 23.62 -10.52 -16.62
C ARG A 52 23.62 -9.51 -15.47
N GLU A 53 22.45 -9.02 -15.08
CA GLU A 53 22.30 -7.88 -14.15
C GLU A 53 21.53 -8.31 -12.89
N ALA A 54 22.20 -8.33 -11.74
CA ALA A 54 21.64 -8.90 -10.50
C ALA A 54 20.39 -8.20 -9.94
N ASP A 55 20.10 -6.98 -10.37
CA ASP A 55 18.91 -6.20 -10.03
C ASP A 55 17.83 -6.22 -11.12
N VAL A 56 18.04 -7.00 -12.19
CA VAL A 56 17.06 -7.20 -13.27
C VAL A 56 16.49 -8.60 -13.17
N TYR A 57 15.17 -8.68 -13.09
CA TYR A 57 14.39 -9.90 -13.20
C TYR A 57 13.58 -9.86 -14.49
N CYS A 58 12.98 -10.97 -14.90
CA CYS A 58 12.19 -11.00 -16.12
C CYS A 58 10.86 -11.75 -15.97
N SER A 59 9.97 -11.45 -16.91
CA SER A 59 8.77 -12.26 -17.15
C SER A 59 8.85 -12.90 -18.53
N VAL A 60 8.19 -14.05 -18.67
CA VAL A 60 8.11 -14.78 -19.94
C VAL A 60 6.66 -14.99 -20.33
N GLY A 61 6.32 -14.75 -21.59
CA GLY A 61 4.94 -14.82 -22.04
C GLY A 61 4.78 -14.41 -23.50
N VAL A 62 3.53 -14.43 -23.96
CA VAL A 62 3.15 -14.01 -25.30
C VAL A 62 2.01 -13.02 -25.23
N HIS A 63 2.28 -11.82 -25.74
CA HIS A 63 1.37 -10.68 -25.75
C HIS A 63 0.14 -10.95 -26.64
N PRO A 64 -1.05 -10.40 -26.35
CA PRO A 64 -2.26 -10.61 -27.14
C PRO A 64 -2.11 -10.34 -28.65
N HIS A 65 -1.22 -9.42 -29.05
CA HIS A 65 -0.99 -9.10 -30.47
C HIS A 65 -0.40 -10.25 -31.26
N ASP A 66 0.35 -11.14 -30.64
CA ASP A 66 1.15 -12.19 -31.31
C ASP A 66 0.50 -13.59 -31.17
N THR A 67 -0.75 -13.63 -30.69
CA THR A 67 -1.48 -14.88 -30.44
C THR A 67 -1.95 -15.62 -31.69
N GLU A 68 -1.98 -14.98 -32.85
CA GLU A 68 -2.31 -15.64 -34.13
C GLU A 68 -1.24 -16.66 -34.56
N SER A 69 0.04 -16.33 -34.36
CA SER A 69 1.17 -17.21 -34.66
C SER A 69 1.56 -18.14 -33.51
N LEU A 70 0.92 -18.00 -32.35
CA LEU A 70 1.23 -18.77 -31.17
C LEU A 70 0.82 -20.24 -31.32
N ASP A 71 1.73 -21.14 -30.95
CA ASP A 71 1.51 -22.57 -30.86
C ASP A 71 1.86 -23.13 -29.49
N GLN A 72 1.48 -24.39 -29.24
CA GLN A 72 1.75 -25.06 -27.96
C GLN A 72 3.26 -25.21 -27.70
N LYS A 73 4.05 -25.43 -28.76
CA LYS A 73 5.49 -25.64 -28.65
C LYS A 73 6.17 -24.41 -28.04
N THR A 74 5.77 -23.22 -28.46
CA THR A 74 6.29 -21.96 -27.91
C THR A 74 6.00 -21.85 -26.41
N LEU A 75 4.78 -22.18 -25.97
CA LEU A 75 4.45 -22.17 -24.54
C LEU A 75 5.23 -23.22 -23.75
N ASP A 76 5.44 -24.41 -24.29
CA ASP A 76 6.23 -25.46 -23.64
C ASP A 76 7.70 -25.01 -23.48
N GLU A 77 8.26 -24.34 -24.49
CA GLU A 77 9.62 -23.76 -24.41
C GLU A 77 9.71 -22.65 -23.34
N LEU A 78 8.69 -21.79 -23.23
CA LEU A 78 8.63 -20.75 -22.20
C LEU A 78 8.42 -21.32 -20.80
N ALA A 79 7.63 -22.39 -20.65
CA ALA A 79 7.45 -23.08 -19.38
C ALA A 79 8.74 -23.70 -18.85
N LEU A 80 9.61 -24.19 -19.72
CA LEU A 80 10.95 -24.64 -19.33
C LEU A 80 11.83 -23.48 -18.88
N LEU A 81 11.79 -22.35 -19.60
CA LEU A 81 12.54 -21.15 -19.24
C LEU A 81 12.06 -20.55 -17.90
N ALA A 82 10.77 -20.65 -17.63
CA ALA A 82 10.14 -20.17 -16.40
C ALA A 82 10.59 -20.88 -15.11
N LEU A 83 11.36 -21.97 -15.23
CA LEU A 83 11.97 -22.66 -14.08
C LEU A 83 13.26 -21.98 -13.60
N GLU A 84 13.80 -21.05 -14.37
CA GLU A 84 15.01 -20.31 -14.00
C GLU A 84 14.68 -19.24 -12.94
N PRO A 85 15.54 -19.01 -11.94
CA PRO A 85 15.25 -18.12 -10.81
C PRO A 85 15.13 -16.64 -11.21
N GLU A 86 15.70 -16.23 -12.35
CA GLU A 86 15.56 -14.88 -12.89
C GLU A 86 14.17 -14.62 -13.48
N VAL A 87 13.40 -15.67 -13.78
CA VAL A 87 12.02 -15.56 -14.28
C VAL A 87 11.06 -15.53 -13.10
N VAL A 88 10.50 -14.35 -12.83
CA VAL A 88 9.71 -14.08 -11.63
C VAL A 88 8.22 -13.95 -11.89
N ALA A 89 7.81 -14.02 -13.17
CA ALA A 89 6.41 -13.89 -13.56
C ALA A 89 6.15 -14.54 -14.93
N TRP A 90 4.88 -14.89 -15.14
CA TRP A 90 4.36 -15.21 -16.47
C TRP A 90 3.67 -13.98 -17.06
N GLY A 91 4.05 -13.61 -18.27
CA GLY A 91 3.52 -12.48 -19.01
C GLY A 91 4.62 -11.75 -19.80
N GLU A 92 4.29 -10.81 -20.66
CA GLU A 92 2.96 -10.19 -20.78
C GLU A 92 1.95 -11.08 -21.53
N THR A 93 0.74 -11.23 -21.00
CA THR A 93 -0.38 -11.90 -21.68
C THR A 93 -1.69 -11.21 -21.31
N GLY A 94 -2.72 -11.34 -22.12
CA GLY A 94 -4.00 -10.72 -21.81
C GLY A 94 -4.87 -10.51 -23.04
N LEU A 95 -5.59 -9.40 -23.06
CA LEU A 95 -6.53 -9.04 -24.12
C LEU A 95 -6.33 -7.59 -24.56
N ASP A 96 -6.20 -7.37 -25.87
CA ASP A 96 -6.22 -6.05 -26.50
C ASP A 96 -7.25 -6.05 -27.64
N PHE A 97 -8.43 -5.52 -27.34
CA PHE A 97 -9.52 -5.35 -28.32
C PHE A 97 -9.49 -3.96 -28.99
N PHE A 98 -8.60 -3.07 -28.57
CA PHE A 98 -8.42 -1.76 -29.17
C PHE A 98 -7.58 -1.84 -30.46
N ARG A 99 -6.40 -2.46 -30.39
CA ARG A 99 -5.53 -2.71 -31.55
C ARG A 99 -5.97 -3.92 -32.34
N ASN A 100 -6.41 -4.97 -31.62
CA ASN A 100 -6.97 -6.20 -32.17
C ASN A 100 -6.12 -6.81 -33.31
N HIS A 101 -4.79 -6.83 -33.13
CA HIS A 101 -3.84 -7.37 -34.11
C HIS A 101 -3.98 -8.89 -34.31
N SER A 102 -4.48 -9.60 -33.29
CA SER A 102 -4.87 -11.02 -33.38
C SER A 102 -6.37 -11.18 -33.13
N PRO A 103 -7.05 -12.18 -33.73
CA PRO A 103 -8.47 -12.43 -33.52
C PRO A 103 -8.84 -12.64 -32.04
N ALA A 104 -9.88 -11.95 -31.56
CA ALA A 104 -10.33 -12.04 -30.17
C ALA A 104 -10.56 -13.49 -29.65
N PRO A 105 -11.08 -14.46 -30.43
CA PRO A 105 -11.18 -15.85 -29.96
C PRO A 105 -9.83 -16.50 -29.65
N LEU A 106 -8.78 -16.17 -30.42
CA LEU A 106 -7.42 -16.65 -30.17
C LEU A 106 -6.82 -15.97 -28.95
N GLN A 107 -6.96 -14.65 -28.82
CA GLN A 107 -6.51 -13.93 -27.61
C GLN A 107 -7.12 -14.55 -26.34
N ARG A 108 -8.45 -14.78 -26.33
CA ARG A 108 -9.15 -15.42 -25.19
C ARG A 108 -8.63 -16.83 -24.89
N LYS A 109 -8.46 -17.66 -25.93
CA LYS A 109 -7.94 -19.03 -25.78
C LYS A 109 -6.56 -19.00 -25.14
N TRP A 110 -5.64 -18.23 -25.72
CA TRP A 110 -4.24 -18.22 -25.30
C TRP A 110 -4.04 -17.52 -23.96
N PHE A 111 -4.80 -16.47 -23.67
CA PHE A 111 -4.79 -15.84 -22.35
C PHE A 111 -5.19 -16.83 -21.25
N LYS A 112 -6.28 -17.59 -21.45
CA LYS A 112 -6.69 -18.63 -20.49
C LYS A 112 -5.62 -19.70 -20.29
N MET A 113 -4.98 -20.15 -21.37
CA MET A 113 -3.92 -21.15 -21.30
C MET A 113 -2.68 -20.64 -20.55
N GLN A 114 -2.22 -19.43 -20.87
CA GLN A 114 -1.09 -18.79 -20.21
C GLN A 114 -1.38 -18.50 -18.72
N ALA A 115 -2.58 -18.03 -18.39
CA ALA A 115 -2.98 -17.81 -17.00
C ALA A 115 -3.05 -19.14 -16.20
N ALA A 116 -3.47 -20.24 -16.83
CA ALA A 116 -3.40 -21.55 -16.20
C ALA A 116 -1.96 -22.02 -15.98
N MET A 117 -1.05 -21.76 -16.94
CA MET A 117 0.38 -22.07 -16.78
C MET A 117 1.01 -21.28 -15.63
N ALA A 118 0.73 -19.98 -15.54
CA ALA A 118 1.20 -19.15 -14.43
C ALA A 118 0.79 -19.72 -13.07
N ARG A 119 -0.49 -20.10 -12.93
CA ARG A 119 -1.00 -20.77 -11.72
C ARG A 119 -0.27 -22.09 -11.44
N ASP A 120 -0.14 -22.95 -12.45
CA ASP A 120 0.42 -24.30 -12.27
C ASP A 120 1.92 -24.28 -11.95
N LEU A 121 2.63 -23.23 -12.40
CA LEU A 121 4.04 -22.96 -12.08
C LEU A 121 4.22 -22.11 -10.81
N ASP A 122 3.13 -21.74 -10.12
CA ASP A 122 3.13 -20.84 -8.97
C ASP A 122 3.82 -19.48 -9.24
N LEU A 123 3.69 -18.96 -10.45
CA LEU A 123 4.20 -17.65 -10.87
C LEU A 123 3.08 -16.61 -10.88
N PRO A 124 3.37 -15.35 -10.47
CA PRO A 124 2.44 -14.25 -10.67
C PRO A 124 2.23 -13.97 -12.17
N LEU A 125 1.02 -13.54 -12.52
CA LEU A 125 0.64 -13.20 -13.89
C LEU A 125 0.75 -11.69 -14.13
N ILE A 126 1.40 -11.28 -15.22
CA ILE A 126 1.39 -9.90 -15.73
C ILE A 126 0.34 -9.80 -16.83
N VAL A 127 -0.77 -9.11 -16.52
CA VAL A 127 -2.00 -9.09 -17.33
C VAL A 127 -2.11 -7.79 -18.13
N HIS A 128 -2.08 -7.91 -19.46
CA HIS A 128 -2.42 -6.83 -20.38
C HIS A 128 -3.94 -6.71 -20.55
N ASP A 129 -4.46 -5.50 -20.46
CA ASP A 129 -5.87 -5.23 -20.67
C ASP A 129 -6.08 -3.88 -21.36
N ARG A 130 -6.61 -3.93 -22.59
CA ARG A 130 -7.02 -2.75 -23.34
C ARG A 130 -8.38 -2.97 -24.00
N ASP A 131 -9.36 -2.14 -23.62
CA ASP A 131 -10.75 -2.19 -24.07
C ASP A 131 -11.38 -3.60 -23.92
N ALA A 132 -10.95 -4.37 -22.92
CA ALA A 132 -11.34 -5.77 -22.70
C ALA A 132 -11.63 -6.10 -21.22
N HIS A 133 -11.99 -5.10 -20.40
CA HIS A 133 -12.06 -5.21 -18.95
C HIS A 133 -12.99 -6.33 -18.43
N GLU A 134 -14.18 -6.47 -19.00
CA GLU A 134 -15.14 -7.48 -18.56
C GLU A 134 -14.65 -8.91 -18.83
N GLU A 135 -14.09 -9.13 -20.01
CA GLU A 135 -13.50 -10.39 -20.43
C GLU A 135 -12.26 -10.75 -19.63
N THR A 136 -11.38 -9.78 -19.40
CA THR A 136 -10.20 -9.96 -18.56
C THR A 136 -10.65 -10.39 -17.17
N LEU A 137 -11.61 -9.66 -16.57
CA LEU A 137 -12.15 -10.00 -15.26
C LEU A 137 -12.79 -11.39 -15.20
N ALA A 138 -13.47 -11.81 -16.27
CA ALA A 138 -14.07 -13.14 -16.34
C ALA A 138 -13.01 -14.25 -16.26
N VAL A 139 -11.89 -14.10 -16.98
CA VAL A 139 -10.75 -15.04 -16.90
C VAL A 139 -10.12 -15.02 -15.51
N LEU A 140 -9.89 -13.83 -14.94
CA LEU A 140 -9.29 -13.72 -13.60
C LEU A 140 -10.19 -14.35 -12.53
N ARG A 141 -11.51 -14.14 -12.57
CA ARG A 141 -12.47 -14.75 -11.64
C ARG A 141 -12.49 -16.27 -11.74
N GLU A 142 -12.41 -16.82 -12.95
CA GLU A 142 -12.39 -18.26 -13.19
C GLU A 142 -11.17 -18.92 -12.52
N LEU A 143 -10.00 -18.27 -12.59
CA LEU A 143 -8.73 -18.85 -12.17
C LEU A 143 -8.25 -18.41 -10.77
N ALA A 144 -8.77 -17.31 -10.21
CA ALA A 144 -8.37 -16.79 -8.90
C ALA A 144 -8.58 -17.80 -7.76
N SER A 145 -9.63 -18.62 -7.84
CA SER A 145 -9.88 -19.67 -6.83
C SER A 145 -8.77 -20.74 -6.74
N GLY A 146 -7.92 -20.83 -7.76
CA GLY A 146 -6.78 -21.74 -7.82
C GLY A 146 -5.46 -21.16 -7.31
N GLY A 147 -5.46 -20.01 -6.63
CA GLY A 147 -4.24 -19.37 -6.12
C GLY A 147 -3.51 -18.49 -7.13
N LEU A 148 -4.11 -18.22 -8.30
CA LEU A 148 -3.56 -17.29 -9.27
C LEU A 148 -3.48 -15.88 -8.67
N ARG A 149 -2.27 -15.32 -8.67
CA ARG A 149 -1.96 -13.94 -8.26
C ARG A 149 -1.34 -13.20 -9.44
N GLY A 150 -1.28 -11.87 -9.37
CA GLY A 150 -0.68 -11.11 -10.46
C GLY A 150 -0.91 -9.61 -10.35
N VAL A 151 -0.61 -8.93 -11.44
CA VAL A 151 -0.82 -7.50 -11.64
C VAL A 151 -1.53 -7.26 -12.97
N VAL A 152 -2.55 -6.40 -12.97
CA VAL A 152 -3.06 -5.79 -14.20
C VAL A 152 -2.15 -4.60 -14.51
N HIS A 153 -1.27 -4.78 -15.49
CA HIS A 153 -0.25 -3.79 -15.80
C HIS A 153 -0.85 -2.63 -16.61
N CYS A 154 -0.16 -1.48 -16.66
CA CYS A 154 -0.59 -0.27 -17.35
C CYS A 154 -2.08 0.04 -17.11
N PHE A 155 -2.51 0.02 -15.85
CA PHE A 155 -3.93 0.02 -15.51
C PHE A 155 -4.68 1.19 -16.16
N SER A 156 -5.75 0.88 -16.89
CA SER A 156 -6.52 1.88 -17.64
C SER A 156 -8.03 1.79 -17.49
N GLY A 157 -8.53 1.00 -16.52
CA GLY A 157 -9.95 0.98 -16.21
C GLY A 157 -10.34 2.05 -15.19
N ASP A 158 -11.60 2.00 -14.74
CA ASP A 158 -12.14 2.89 -13.73
C ASP A 158 -11.96 2.35 -12.30
N LEU A 159 -12.41 3.12 -11.30
CA LEU A 159 -12.31 2.75 -9.90
C LEU A 159 -13.15 1.50 -9.55
N ALA A 160 -14.26 1.26 -10.24
CA ALA A 160 -15.09 0.08 -10.01
C ALA A 160 -14.35 -1.18 -10.47
N TYR A 161 -13.74 -1.12 -11.65
CA TYR A 161 -12.89 -2.20 -12.16
C TYR A 161 -11.69 -2.47 -11.26
N ALA A 162 -10.98 -1.42 -10.84
CA ALA A 162 -9.83 -1.54 -9.94
C ALA A 162 -10.19 -2.27 -8.63
N LYS A 163 -11.34 -1.93 -8.03
CA LYS A 163 -11.83 -2.59 -6.81
C LYS A 163 -12.14 -4.07 -7.01
N GLU A 164 -12.71 -4.45 -8.16
CA GLU A 164 -12.97 -5.85 -8.47
C GLU A 164 -11.67 -6.64 -8.71
N VAL A 165 -10.69 -6.08 -9.42
CA VAL A 165 -9.36 -6.68 -9.60
C VAL A 165 -8.67 -6.91 -8.25
N ILE A 166 -8.66 -5.88 -7.40
CA ILE A 166 -8.05 -5.96 -6.05
C ILE A 166 -8.75 -6.98 -5.16
N LYS A 167 -10.08 -7.08 -5.25
CA LYS A 167 -10.87 -8.07 -4.50
C LYS A 167 -10.50 -9.51 -4.87
N LEU A 168 -10.03 -9.75 -6.09
CA LEU A 168 -9.51 -11.04 -6.53
C LEU A 168 -8.06 -11.31 -6.08
N GLY A 169 -7.44 -10.38 -5.35
CA GLY A 169 -6.07 -10.51 -4.85
C GLY A 169 -4.99 -10.00 -5.81
N PHE A 170 -5.37 -9.39 -6.94
CA PHE A 170 -4.42 -8.81 -7.90
C PHE A 170 -3.98 -7.40 -7.50
N PHE A 171 -2.79 -7.03 -7.93
CA PHE A 171 -2.31 -5.66 -7.92
C PHE A 171 -2.76 -4.93 -9.20
N ILE A 172 -2.71 -3.60 -9.16
CA ILE A 172 -2.71 -2.76 -10.37
C ILE A 172 -1.38 -2.02 -10.43
N SER A 173 -0.79 -1.84 -11.61
CA SER A 173 0.36 -0.96 -11.76
C SER A 173 -0.03 0.40 -12.31
N ILE A 174 0.68 1.43 -11.86
CA ILE A 174 0.42 2.82 -12.21
C ILE A 174 1.53 3.29 -13.15
N PRO A 175 1.23 3.50 -14.45
CA PRO A 175 2.19 4.00 -15.41
C PRO A 175 2.37 5.52 -15.32
N GLY A 176 3.39 6.03 -16.01
CA GLY A 176 3.68 7.48 -16.11
C GLY A 176 2.52 8.33 -16.62
N THR A 177 1.51 7.74 -17.27
CA THR A 177 0.31 8.44 -17.72
C THR A 177 -0.53 9.04 -16.58
N VAL A 178 -0.32 8.63 -15.32
CA VAL A 178 -0.95 9.26 -14.14
C VAL A 178 -0.58 10.74 -14.02
N THR A 179 0.61 11.12 -14.52
CA THR A 179 1.11 12.50 -14.55
C THR A 179 0.42 13.37 -15.60
N TYR A 180 -0.34 12.78 -16.53
CA TYR A 180 -1.02 13.53 -17.58
C TYR A 180 -2.20 14.31 -16.99
N PRO A 181 -2.30 15.64 -17.21
CA PRO A 181 -3.37 16.45 -16.64
C PRO A 181 -4.79 16.00 -17.05
N LYS A 182 -4.90 15.32 -18.20
CA LYS A 182 -6.19 14.82 -18.73
C LYS A 182 -6.56 13.41 -18.24
N ASN A 183 -5.63 12.68 -17.62
CA ASN A 183 -5.90 11.31 -17.17
C ASN A 183 -6.51 11.31 -15.76
N THR A 184 -7.63 12.01 -15.60
CA THR A 184 -8.31 12.15 -14.31
C THR A 184 -8.83 10.81 -13.80
N MET A 185 -9.23 9.90 -14.69
CA MET A 185 -9.71 8.57 -14.33
C MET A 185 -8.67 7.77 -13.55
N LEU A 186 -7.44 7.65 -14.06
CA LEU A 186 -6.36 6.96 -13.34
C LEU A 186 -6.00 7.67 -12.02
N GLN A 187 -6.03 9.01 -12.00
CA GLN A 187 -5.80 9.76 -10.76
C GLN A 187 -6.88 9.48 -9.70
N GLU A 188 -8.15 9.36 -10.09
CA GLU A 188 -9.23 8.97 -9.18
C GLU A 188 -9.11 7.51 -8.72
N VAL A 189 -8.64 6.62 -9.58
CA VAL A 189 -8.31 5.23 -9.18
C VAL A 189 -7.24 5.24 -8.09
N VAL A 190 -6.12 5.92 -8.32
CA VAL A 190 -5.02 6.02 -7.33
C VAL A 190 -5.51 6.60 -6.02
N LYS A 191 -6.37 7.63 -6.03
CA LYS A 191 -6.96 8.14 -4.79
C LYS A 191 -7.85 7.11 -4.10
N GLY A 192 -8.68 6.39 -4.85
CA GLY A 192 -9.75 5.54 -4.33
C GLY A 192 -9.36 4.10 -3.94
N VAL A 193 -8.15 3.63 -4.23
CA VAL A 193 -7.69 2.27 -3.86
C VAL A 193 -6.54 2.30 -2.85
N PRO A 194 -6.36 1.27 -2.00
CA PRO A 194 -5.20 1.18 -1.11
C PRO A 194 -3.89 1.22 -1.91
N LEU A 195 -2.91 2.01 -1.46
CA LEU A 195 -1.60 2.11 -2.12
C LEU A 195 -0.83 0.78 -2.04
N GLU A 196 -1.11 0.00 -0.99
CA GLU A 196 -0.60 -1.36 -0.75
C GLU A 196 -1.04 -2.36 -1.85
N ARG A 197 -1.95 -1.97 -2.74
CA ARG A 197 -2.41 -2.74 -3.91
C ARG A 197 -2.00 -2.12 -5.24
N CYS A 198 -1.16 -1.10 -5.19
CA CYS A 198 -0.60 -0.44 -6.36
C CYS A 198 0.90 -0.77 -6.50
N LEU A 199 1.34 -0.96 -7.74
CA LEU A 199 2.75 -1.02 -8.13
C LEU A 199 3.08 0.16 -9.03
N LEU A 200 4.37 0.46 -9.21
CA LEU A 200 4.82 1.51 -10.11
C LEU A 200 5.51 0.88 -11.31
N GLU A 201 5.28 1.46 -12.48
CA GLU A 201 5.95 1.06 -13.70
C GLU A 201 6.24 2.24 -14.62
N THR A 202 7.14 2.02 -15.56
CA THR A 202 7.34 2.95 -16.68
C THR A 202 6.65 2.52 -17.96
N ASP A 203 6.51 1.23 -18.22
CA ASP A 203 6.15 0.68 -19.53
C ASP A 203 7.10 1.17 -20.63
N CYS A 204 8.37 1.41 -20.28
CA CYS A 204 9.35 1.99 -21.20
C CYS A 204 9.65 1.03 -22.37
N PRO A 205 9.83 1.52 -23.61
CA PRO A 205 10.04 2.92 -24.01
C PRO A 205 8.78 3.77 -24.21
N PHE A 206 7.59 3.24 -23.89
CA PHE A 206 6.30 3.87 -24.10
C PHE A 206 5.90 4.79 -22.94
N LEU A 207 4.80 5.54 -23.11
CA LEU A 207 4.09 6.24 -22.03
C LEU A 207 4.90 7.21 -21.16
N THR A 208 5.84 7.93 -21.76
CA THR A 208 6.72 8.89 -21.08
C THR A 208 5.94 9.90 -20.22
N PRO A 209 6.27 10.04 -18.92
CA PRO A 209 5.53 10.93 -18.01
C PRO A 209 5.58 12.39 -18.48
N GLN A 210 4.60 13.17 -18.03
CA GLN A 210 4.30 14.52 -18.48
C GLN A 210 5.53 15.46 -18.57
N PRO A 211 6.49 15.47 -17.62
CA PRO A 211 7.67 16.34 -17.71
C PRO A 211 8.60 16.02 -18.88
N PHE A 212 8.55 14.79 -19.41
CA PHE A 212 9.39 14.30 -20.52
C PHE A 212 8.58 13.92 -21.76
N ARG A 213 7.29 14.28 -21.82
CA ARG A 213 6.40 13.92 -22.93
C ARG A 213 7.03 14.27 -24.29
N GLY A 214 6.97 13.33 -25.24
CA GLY A 214 7.55 13.47 -26.58
C GLY A 214 8.98 12.97 -26.69
N LYS A 215 9.62 12.60 -25.57
CA LYS A 215 10.88 11.84 -25.54
C LYS A 215 10.59 10.35 -25.37
N ARG A 216 11.57 9.50 -25.69
CA ARG A 216 11.57 8.07 -25.35
C ARG A 216 11.52 7.92 -23.82
N ASN A 217 10.66 7.02 -23.31
CA ASN A 217 10.63 6.72 -21.87
C ASN A 217 11.81 5.83 -21.47
N GLU A 218 12.15 5.84 -20.19
CA GLU A 218 13.15 4.95 -19.59
C GLU A 218 12.89 4.81 -18.08
N PRO A 219 13.41 3.75 -17.42
CA PRO A 219 13.10 3.45 -16.02
C PRO A 219 13.42 4.59 -15.05
N ALA A 220 14.43 5.42 -15.36
CA ALA A 220 14.80 6.58 -14.56
C ALA A 220 13.64 7.58 -14.35
N TYR A 221 12.67 7.63 -15.27
CA TYR A 221 11.55 8.55 -15.17
C TYR A 221 10.44 8.09 -14.22
N ILE A 222 10.53 6.88 -13.65
CA ILE A 222 9.54 6.37 -12.68
C ILE A 222 9.42 7.27 -11.43
N VAL A 223 10.47 8.02 -11.09
CA VAL A 223 10.45 8.99 -9.99
C VAL A 223 9.36 10.06 -10.16
N HIS A 224 9.00 10.40 -11.41
CA HIS A 224 7.90 11.33 -11.69
C HIS A 224 6.53 10.69 -11.49
N THR A 225 6.39 9.41 -11.83
CA THR A 225 5.19 8.62 -11.52
C THR A 225 5.00 8.54 -10.01
N ALA A 226 6.05 8.16 -9.28
CA ALA A 226 6.04 8.05 -7.82
C ALA A 226 5.70 9.39 -7.16
N ALA A 227 6.29 10.50 -7.62
CA ALA A 227 5.98 11.83 -7.11
C ALA A 227 4.51 12.23 -7.32
N LYS A 228 3.91 11.88 -8.47
CA LYS A 228 2.50 12.15 -8.70
C LYS A 228 1.60 11.28 -7.82
N VAL A 229 1.93 10.00 -7.63
CA VAL A 229 1.21 9.13 -6.70
C VAL A 229 1.30 9.65 -5.27
N ALA A 230 2.47 10.14 -4.85
CA ALA A 230 2.69 10.74 -3.53
C ALA A 230 1.80 11.98 -3.32
N GLU A 231 1.72 12.87 -4.32
CA GLU A 231 0.81 14.02 -4.33
C GLU A 231 -0.65 13.59 -4.16
N LEU A 232 -1.11 12.61 -4.95
CA LEU A 232 -2.49 12.14 -4.95
C LEU A 232 -2.88 11.44 -3.64
N LYS A 233 -1.93 10.75 -3.00
CA LYS A 233 -2.12 10.05 -1.72
C LYS A 233 -1.82 10.91 -0.49
N GLY A 234 -1.30 12.13 -0.67
CA GLY A 234 -0.82 12.96 0.43
C GLY A 234 0.27 12.26 1.26
N LEU A 235 1.16 11.51 0.60
CA LEU A 235 2.27 10.78 1.22
C LEU A 235 3.61 11.37 0.79
N SER A 236 4.68 11.01 1.49
CA SER A 236 6.02 11.35 1.01
C SER A 236 6.44 10.44 -0.16
N LEU A 237 7.41 10.87 -0.95
CA LEU A 237 7.98 10.02 -2.00
C LEU A 237 8.59 8.73 -1.43
N ASP A 238 9.19 8.82 -0.23
CA ASP A 238 9.76 7.67 0.47
C ASP A 238 8.68 6.66 0.90
N ASP A 239 7.55 7.14 1.42
CA ASP A 239 6.41 6.29 1.74
C ASP A 239 5.92 5.52 0.51
N VAL A 240 5.75 6.22 -0.62
CA VAL A 240 5.31 5.59 -1.87
C VAL A 240 6.32 4.56 -2.34
N GLY A 241 7.61 4.91 -2.36
CA GLY A 241 8.68 3.99 -2.75
C GLY A 241 8.70 2.73 -1.89
N ARG A 242 8.61 2.89 -0.56
CA ARG A 242 8.61 1.79 0.41
C ARG A 242 7.39 0.89 0.27
N ILE A 243 6.18 1.45 0.21
CA ILE A 243 4.92 0.70 0.11
C ILE A 243 4.87 -0.10 -1.21
N THR A 244 5.16 0.57 -2.33
CA THR A 244 5.07 -0.06 -3.66
C THR A 244 6.21 -1.06 -3.89
N THR A 245 7.42 -0.79 -3.39
CA THR A 245 8.54 -1.74 -3.43
C THR A 245 8.22 -2.99 -2.63
N ARG A 246 7.63 -2.87 -1.43
CA ARG A 246 7.22 -4.03 -0.64
C ARG A 246 6.22 -4.90 -1.42
N GLY A 247 5.18 -4.29 -1.99
CA GLY A 247 4.20 -5.02 -2.81
C GLY A 247 4.83 -5.71 -4.03
N ALA A 248 5.81 -5.07 -4.69
CA ALA A 248 6.54 -5.68 -5.80
C ALA A 248 7.36 -6.89 -5.34
N LYS A 249 8.09 -6.76 -4.23
CA LYS A 249 8.88 -7.86 -3.64
C LYS A 249 8.00 -9.04 -3.23
N GLU A 250 6.86 -8.78 -2.61
CA GLU A 250 5.88 -9.81 -2.22
C GLU A 250 5.26 -10.52 -3.43
N LEU A 251 4.87 -9.77 -4.47
CA LEU A 251 4.24 -10.36 -5.64
C LEU A 251 5.20 -11.25 -6.44
N PHE A 252 6.40 -10.72 -6.69
CA PHE A 252 7.39 -11.32 -7.59
C PHE A 252 8.46 -12.15 -6.87
N GLY A 253 8.47 -12.18 -5.53
CA GLY A 253 9.46 -12.94 -4.76
C GLY A 253 10.90 -12.43 -4.94
N ILE A 254 11.07 -11.13 -5.17
CA ILE A 254 12.37 -10.52 -5.47
C ILE A 254 12.98 -9.79 -4.27
N GLY A 255 14.31 -9.92 -4.10
CA GLY A 255 15.04 -9.31 -2.99
C GLY A 255 14.52 -9.71 -1.60
N GLU A 256 14.98 -9.00 -0.57
CA GLU A 256 14.52 -9.21 0.81
C GLU A 256 13.37 -8.25 1.13
N VAL A 257 12.26 -8.77 1.65
CA VAL A 257 11.24 -7.97 2.32
C VAL A 257 11.77 -7.67 3.72
N GLU A 258 11.78 -6.40 4.14
CA GLU A 258 12.16 -6.09 5.53
C GLU A 258 11.21 -6.83 6.48
N GLU A 259 11.76 -7.86 7.14
CA GLU A 259 11.11 -8.63 8.18
C GLU A 259 11.52 -8.05 9.52
N GLY A 260 10.55 -7.61 10.32
CA GLY A 260 10.84 -7.08 11.64
C GLY A 260 9.74 -6.20 12.19
N VAL A 261 9.40 -6.48 13.44
CA VAL A 261 8.43 -5.71 14.21
C VAL A 261 8.92 -4.27 14.36
N LYS A 262 8.16 -3.31 13.81
CA LYS A 262 8.46 -1.89 14.00
C LYS A 262 7.78 -1.37 15.26
N LEU A 263 8.60 -1.05 16.27
CA LEU A 263 8.16 -0.36 17.49
C LEU A 263 8.01 1.14 17.27
N ALA A 264 8.86 1.71 16.42
CA ALA A 264 8.76 3.07 15.92
C ALA A 264 8.76 3.01 14.38
N TYR A 265 7.89 3.78 13.74
CA TYR A 265 7.78 3.77 12.28
C TYR A 265 7.35 5.13 11.74
N ARG A 266 7.90 5.49 10.57
CA ARG A 266 7.63 6.76 9.92
C ARG A 266 6.46 6.66 8.93
N ILE A 267 5.57 7.65 8.99
CA ILE A 267 4.62 7.96 7.92
C ILE A 267 4.69 9.47 7.69
N ARG A 268 4.93 9.91 6.45
CA ARG A 268 5.19 11.32 6.11
C ARG A 268 6.37 11.87 6.93
N ASN A 269 6.14 12.84 7.80
CA ASN A 269 7.15 13.42 8.69
C ASN A 269 6.79 13.25 10.18
N SER A 270 5.90 12.30 10.47
CA SER A 270 5.47 11.93 11.82
C SER A 270 6.07 10.56 12.19
N LEU A 271 6.45 10.39 13.45
CA LEU A 271 6.95 9.13 14.00
C LEU A 271 5.85 8.47 14.83
N TYR A 272 5.52 7.22 14.56
CA TYR A 272 4.45 6.47 15.22
C TYR A 272 5.04 5.40 16.13
N LEU A 273 4.45 5.21 17.30
CA LEU A 273 4.90 4.26 18.33
C LEU A 273 3.88 3.13 18.53
N ASN A 274 4.28 1.91 18.18
CA ASN A 274 3.52 0.69 18.37
C ASN A 274 3.93 0.01 19.68
N ILE A 275 3.26 0.37 20.77
CA ILE A 275 3.64 -0.07 22.12
C ILE A 275 2.77 -1.17 22.70
N THR A 276 1.67 -1.55 22.04
CA THR A 276 0.80 -2.65 22.48
C THR A 276 -0.12 -3.13 21.36
N GLY A 277 -0.42 -4.44 21.36
CA GLY A 277 -1.46 -5.05 20.52
C GLY A 277 -2.81 -5.23 21.25
N ARG A 278 -2.86 -4.96 22.57
CA ARG A 278 -4.09 -5.08 23.37
C ARG A 278 -4.99 -3.89 23.11
N CYS A 279 -6.31 -4.09 23.06
CA CYS A 279 -7.28 -3.02 22.86
C CYS A 279 -8.56 -3.33 23.62
N THR A 280 -9.25 -2.30 24.10
CA THR A 280 -10.54 -2.47 24.77
C THR A 280 -11.69 -2.68 23.79
N ASN A 281 -11.46 -2.45 22.50
CA ASN A 281 -12.44 -2.60 21.43
C ASN A 281 -12.09 -3.74 20.45
N ARG A 282 -13.13 -4.32 19.83
CA ARG A 282 -13.04 -5.28 18.71
C ARG A 282 -13.78 -4.73 17.49
N CYS A 283 -13.37 -3.55 17.03
CA CYS A 283 -14.08 -2.83 15.98
C CYS A 283 -14.21 -3.66 14.69
N VAL A 284 -15.37 -3.57 14.03
CA VAL A 284 -15.65 -4.24 12.75
C VAL A 284 -14.75 -3.77 11.60
N PHE A 285 -14.15 -2.58 11.75
CA PHE A 285 -13.28 -1.94 10.77
C PHE A 285 -11.80 -1.96 11.16
N CYS A 286 -11.43 -2.66 12.25
CA CYS A 286 -10.05 -2.60 12.76
C CYS A 286 -9.07 -3.25 11.77
N ALA A 287 -8.05 -2.50 11.34
CA ALA A 287 -7.06 -2.98 10.37
C ALA A 287 -6.31 -4.24 10.84
N LYS A 288 -6.14 -4.42 12.16
CA LYS A 288 -5.51 -5.61 12.76
C LYS A 288 -6.21 -6.94 12.44
N ASN A 289 -7.49 -6.89 12.03
CA ASN A 289 -8.26 -8.06 11.63
C ASN A 289 -8.05 -8.44 10.16
N ILE A 290 -7.36 -7.58 9.39
CA ILE A 290 -7.17 -7.68 7.95
C ILE A 290 -5.69 -7.91 7.62
N SER A 291 -4.81 -7.15 8.27
CA SER A 291 -3.37 -7.20 8.05
C SER A 291 -2.60 -6.88 9.33
N SER A 292 -1.39 -7.40 9.45
CA SER A 292 -0.39 -6.99 10.42
C SER A 292 0.39 -5.73 10.00
N GLU A 293 0.09 -5.19 8.83
CA GLU A 293 0.88 -4.12 8.23
C GLU A 293 0.11 -2.80 8.13
N VAL A 294 0.83 -1.71 8.35
CA VAL A 294 0.34 -0.35 8.11
C VAL A 294 1.35 0.39 7.26
N LYS A 295 0.90 0.85 6.08
CA LYS A 295 1.71 1.62 5.15
C LYS A 295 3.05 0.94 4.86
N GLY A 296 3.13 -0.39 4.78
CA GLY A 296 4.37 -1.14 4.51
C GLY A 296 5.28 -1.39 5.72
N HIS A 297 4.81 -1.16 6.94
CA HIS A 297 5.50 -1.51 8.19
C HIS A 297 4.75 -2.64 8.90
N ASP A 298 5.45 -3.71 9.31
CA ASP A 298 4.88 -4.78 10.13
C ASP A 298 4.80 -4.35 11.60
N LEU A 299 3.59 -4.39 12.16
CA LEU A 299 3.27 -3.96 13.52
C LEU A 299 2.97 -5.15 14.46
N THR A 300 3.29 -6.39 14.06
CA THR A 300 3.04 -7.59 14.88
C THR A 300 3.90 -7.61 16.14
N LEU A 301 3.31 -7.46 17.32
CA LEU A 301 4.05 -7.54 18.59
C LEU A 301 4.03 -8.98 19.13
N SER A 302 5.21 -9.61 19.30
CA SER A 302 5.34 -10.90 19.98
C SER A 302 5.27 -10.79 21.51
N LYS A 303 5.60 -9.62 22.04
CA LYS A 303 5.50 -9.24 23.46
C LYS A 303 5.24 -7.73 23.58
N GLU A 304 4.79 -7.30 24.75
CA GLU A 304 4.73 -5.88 25.09
C GLU A 304 6.16 -5.33 25.21
N PRO A 305 6.56 -4.30 24.44
CA PRO A 305 7.92 -3.77 24.46
C PRO A 305 8.21 -2.98 25.75
N SER A 306 9.46 -2.96 26.22
CA SER A 306 9.87 -2.10 27.32
C SER A 306 9.99 -0.63 26.92
N VAL A 307 10.05 0.28 27.89
CA VAL A 307 10.28 1.72 27.62
C VAL A 307 11.61 1.94 26.90
N GLU A 308 12.66 1.21 27.30
CA GLU A 308 13.98 1.27 26.69
C GLU A 308 13.98 0.77 25.24
N GLU A 309 13.26 -0.33 24.96
CA GLU A 309 13.11 -0.86 23.60
C GLU A 309 12.43 0.17 22.68
N VAL A 310 11.36 0.84 23.16
CA VAL A 310 10.65 1.88 22.38
C VAL A 310 11.53 3.11 22.17
N LEU A 311 12.20 3.62 23.20
CA LEU A 311 13.07 4.79 23.08
C LEU A 311 14.28 4.52 22.20
N LYS A 312 14.83 3.29 22.22
CA LYS A 312 15.88 2.89 21.28
C LYS A 312 15.36 2.94 19.84
N ALA A 313 14.18 2.37 19.58
CA ALA A 313 13.58 2.41 18.25
C ALA A 313 13.34 3.84 17.74
N VAL A 314 13.03 4.78 18.63
CA VAL A 314 12.94 6.22 18.28
C VAL A 314 14.29 6.79 17.84
N GLU A 315 15.38 6.44 18.52
CA GLU A 315 16.72 6.89 18.13
C GLU A 315 17.20 6.24 16.83
N ASP A 316 16.87 4.95 16.61
CA ASP A 316 17.19 4.24 15.37
C ASP A 316 16.53 4.89 14.13
N GLU A 317 15.36 5.53 14.32
CA GLU A 317 14.65 6.32 13.28
C GLU A 317 15.15 7.78 13.17
N GLY A 318 16.20 8.16 13.90
CA GLY A 318 16.83 9.49 13.83
C GLY A 318 16.47 10.44 14.98
N GLY A 319 15.76 9.96 15.99
CA GLY A 319 15.45 10.70 17.22
C GLY A 319 14.20 11.58 17.11
N ALA A 320 13.57 11.87 18.26
CA ALA A 320 12.27 12.52 18.33
C ALA A 320 12.23 13.95 17.74
N ALA A 321 13.35 14.68 17.79
CA ALA A 321 13.45 16.05 17.29
C ALA A 321 13.41 16.16 15.75
N ALA A 322 13.67 15.06 15.03
CA ALA A 322 13.67 15.04 13.56
C ALA A 322 12.25 15.14 12.96
N PHE A 323 11.22 14.81 13.74
CA PHE A 323 9.84 14.68 13.29
C PHE A 323 9.00 15.90 13.66
N ASP A 324 7.87 16.08 12.99
CA ASP A 324 6.92 17.15 13.32
C ASP A 324 6.06 16.78 14.53
N GLU A 325 5.80 15.49 14.72
CA GLU A 325 5.14 14.92 15.89
C GLU A 325 5.61 13.48 16.14
N VAL A 326 5.48 13.04 17.39
CA VAL A 326 5.57 11.64 17.79
C VAL A 326 4.20 11.18 18.28
N VAL A 327 3.68 10.10 17.72
CA VAL A 327 2.29 9.64 17.91
C VAL A 327 2.28 8.26 18.55
N PHE A 328 1.69 8.14 19.73
CA PHE A 328 1.33 6.83 20.29
C PHE A 328 0.15 6.25 19.51
N CYS A 329 0.45 5.32 18.60
CA CYS A 329 -0.51 4.73 17.69
C CYS A 329 0.08 3.44 17.11
N GLY A 330 -0.69 2.36 17.21
CA GLY A 330 -0.39 1.04 16.67
C GLY A 330 -1.70 0.26 16.50
N PHE A 331 -1.67 -1.07 16.57
CA PHE A 331 -2.91 -1.86 16.53
C PHE A 331 -3.69 -1.89 17.85
N GLY A 332 -3.05 -1.55 18.96
CA GLY A 332 -3.64 -1.55 20.29
C GLY A 332 -4.02 -0.16 20.83
N GLU A 333 -4.60 -0.19 22.02
CA GLU A 333 -4.93 0.99 22.84
C GLU A 333 -3.73 1.33 23.73
N SER A 334 -2.96 2.34 23.32
CA SER A 334 -1.72 2.75 24.01
C SER A 334 -1.95 3.11 25.48
N LEU A 335 -3.11 3.70 25.83
CA LEU A 335 -3.40 4.10 27.21
C LEU A 335 -3.70 2.93 28.16
N LEU A 336 -3.78 1.69 27.67
CA LEU A 336 -3.69 0.50 28.53
C LEU A 336 -2.33 0.38 29.24
N ARG A 337 -1.32 1.09 28.74
CA ARG A 337 0.06 1.15 29.25
C ARG A 337 0.40 2.58 29.72
N ILE A 338 -0.49 3.14 30.54
CA ILE A 338 -0.45 4.57 30.92
C ILE A 338 0.88 4.99 31.55
N GLU A 339 1.49 4.16 32.39
CA GLU A 339 2.76 4.49 33.05
C GLU A 339 3.93 4.50 32.06
N GLU A 340 3.94 3.59 31.08
CA GLU A 340 4.92 3.61 29.99
C GLU A 340 4.70 4.79 29.05
N VAL A 341 3.46 5.10 28.68
CA VAL A 341 3.13 6.29 27.86
C VAL A 341 3.65 7.55 28.55
N LYS A 342 3.39 7.73 29.84
CA LYS A 342 3.88 8.89 30.62
C LYS A 342 5.40 8.96 30.64
N THR A 343 6.06 7.82 30.82
CA THR A 343 7.53 7.76 30.88
C THR A 343 8.15 8.07 29.52
N ILE A 344 7.67 7.43 28.46
CA ILE A 344 8.14 7.66 27.10
C ILE A 344 7.87 9.12 26.69
N ALA A 345 6.67 9.65 26.91
CA ALA A 345 6.34 11.04 26.56
C ALA A 345 7.26 12.06 27.24
N ARG A 346 7.58 11.85 28.53
CA ARG A 346 8.53 12.71 29.26
C ARG A 346 9.91 12.69 28.61
N GLU A 347 10.41 11.50 28.26
CA GLU A 347 11.70 11.34 27.61
C GLU A 347 11.73 11.93 26.19
N LEU A 348 10.65 11.75 25.41
CA LEU A 348 10.51 12.37 24.09
C LEU A 348 10.61 13.90 24.19
N LYS A 349 9.89 14.52 25.13
CA LYS A 349 9.97 15.97 25.36
C LYS A 349 11.36 16.41 25.82
N ALA A 350 11.99 15.67 26.73
CA ALA A 350 13.36 15.96 27.16
C ALA A 350 14.38 15.88 25.99
N ARG A 351 14.10 15.05 24.98
CA ARG A 351 14.89 14.89 23.75
C ARG A 351 14.47 15.80 22.60
N GLY A 352 13.60 16.78 22.87
CA GLY A 352 13.24 17.82 21.90
C GLY A 352 12.14 17.43 20.91
N ALA A 353 11.28 16.46 21.25
CA ALA A 353 10.05 16.23 20.49
C ALA A 353 9.25 17.53 20.37
N LYS A 354 8.88 17.91 19.14
CA LYS A 354 8.14 19.15 18.87
C LYS A 354 6.68 19.08 19.32
N SER A 355 6.08 17.90 19.19
CA SER A 355 4.70 17.59 19.58
C SER A 355 4.58 16.10 19.90
N VAL A 356 3.83 15.75 20.94
CA VAL A 356 3.52 14.37 21.32
C VAL A 356 2.00 14.17 21.32
N ARG A 357 1.52 13.22 20.52
CA ARG A 357 0.09 12.90 20.38
C ARG A 357 -0.22 11.48 20.83
N VAL A 358 -1.42 11.27 21.37
CA VAL A 358 -1.97 9.92 21.60
C VAL A 358 -3.23 9.71 20.76
N ASN A 359 -3.26 8.60 20.02
CA ASN A 359 -4.49 8.06 19.45
C ASN A 359 -5.08 7.02 20.42
N THR A 360 -6.34 7.18 20.79
CA THR A 360 -6.99 6.33 21.80
C THR A 360 -8.45 6.00 21.44
N ASP A 361 -8.96 4.90 21.97
CA ASP A 361 -10.37 4.53 22.02
C ASP A 361 -11.16 5.26 23.11
N GLY A 362 -10.48 6.01 23.98
CA GLY A 362 -11.11 6.86 25.00
C GLY A 362 -11.65 6.11 26.22
N LEU A 363 -11.29 4.83 26.41
CA LEU A 363 -11.79 4.01 27.52
C LEU A 363 -10.80 3.89 28.68
N ALA A 364 -9.68 4.62 28.64
CA ALA A 364 -8.62 4.55 29.64
C ALA A 364 -9.11 4.89 31.06
N ASN A 365 -9.96 5.92 31.23
CA ASN A 365 -10.50 6.28 32.54
C ASN A 365 -11.32 5.15 33.16
N LEU A 366 -12.12 4.46 32.32
CA LEU A 366 -12.94 3.32 32.74
C LEU A 366 -12.06 2.13 33.14
N VAL A 367 -11.05 1.82 32.34
CA VAL A 367 -10.14 0.69 32.60
C VAL A 367 -9.33 0.90 33.88
N HIS A 368 -8.80 2.11 34.09
CA HIS A 368 -7.96 2.41 35.25
C HIS A 368 -8.75 2.81 36.50
N GLY A 369 -10.06 3.04 36.38
CA GLY A 369 -10.93 3.44 37.49
C GLY A 369 -10.62 4.83 38.07
N ARG A 370 -9.92 5.68 37.30
CA ARG A 370 -9.47 7.03 37.69
C ARG A 370 -9.36 7.94 36.47
N ASP A 371 -9.31 9.24 36.69
CA ASP A 371 -9.12 10.20 35.61
C ASP A 371 -7.64 10.30 35.20
N VAL A 372 -7.27 9.62 34.12
CA VAL A 372 -5.90 9.63 33.61
C VAL A 372 -5.60 10.86 32.74
N THR A 373 -6.62 11.64 32.34
CA THR A 373 -6.41 12.79 31.46
C THR A 373 -5.58 13.88 32.13
N TYR A 374 -5.77 14.09 33.44
CA TYR A 374 -4.96 15.00 34.25
C TYR A 374 -3.49 14.56 34.33
N GLU A 375 -3.22 13.24 34.33
CA GLU A 375 -1.85 12.72 34.39
C GLU A 375 -1.09 12.85 33.08
N LEU A 376 -1.81 13.00 31.97
CA LEU A 376 -1.26 13.24 30.64
C LEU A 376 -1.00 14.74 30.38
N ALA A 377 -1.57 15.63 31.20
CA ALA A 377 -1.39 17.07 31.07
C ALA A 377 0.09 17.47 31.14
N GLY A 378 0.53 18.29 30.17
CA GLY A 378 1.93 18.70 30.02
C GLY A 378 2.84 17.64 29.39
N LEU A 379 2.45 16.37 29.35
CA LEU A 379 3.19 15.29 28.68
C LEU A 379 2.69 15.05 27.25
N ILE A 380 1.39 15.18 27.02
CA ILE A 380 0.73 15.01 25.73
C ILE A 380 0.14 16.34 25.27
N ASP A 381 0.39 16.70 24.02
CA ASP A 381 -0.02 17.97 23.41
C ASP A 381 -1.37 17.81 22.68
N GLU A 382 -1.60 16.65 22.05
CA GLU A 382 -2.85 16.32 21.35
C GLU A 382 -3.37 14.93 21.75
N ILE A 383 -4.70 14.81 21.91
CA ILE A 383 -5.39 13.51 21.98
C ILE A 383 -6.40 13.41 20.84
N SER A 384 -6.30 12.32 20.06
CA SER A 384 -7.27 11.95 19.04
C SER A 384 -8.05 10.71 19.49
N VAL A 385 -9.33 10.90 19.80
CA VAL A 385 -10.22 9.86 20.34
C VAL A 385 -11.09 9.24 19.24
N SER A 386 -11.16 7.93 19.20
CA SER A 386 -11.96 7.14 18.26
C SER A 386 -13.43 7.05 18.68
N LEU A 387 -14.21 8.12 18.44
CA LEU A 387 -15.65 8.20 18.74
C LEU A 387 -16.47 7.17 17.94
N ASN A 388 -16.35 7.17 16.61
CA ASN A 388 -16.93 6.22 15.64
C ASN A 388 -18.44 5.90 15.74
N ALA A 389 -19.20 6.56 16.61
CA ALA A 389 -20.64 6.37 16.74
C ALA A 389 -21.31 7.60 17.38
N PRO A 390 -22.56 7.94 17.00
CA PRO A 390 -23.29 9.05 17.60
C PRO A 390 -24.06 8.66 18.88
N ASP A 391 -24.20 7.36 19.15
CA ASP A 391 -24.95 6.82 20.27
C ASP A 391 -24.39 5.46 20.73
N ALA A 392 -24.82 5.01 21.91
CA ALA A 392 -24.35 3.78 22.52
C ALA A 392 -24.69 2.52 21.70
N THR A 393 -25.88 2.46 21.11
CA THR A 393 -26.32 1.30 20.31
C THR A 393 -25.43 1.13 19.07
N THR A 394 -25.15 2.24 18.39
CA THR A 394 -24.26 2.26 17.23
C THR A 394 -22.82 1.91 17.64
N TYR A 395 -22.35 2.43 18.78
CA TYR A 395 -21.01 2.14 19.29
C TYR A 395 -20.82 0.64 19.62
N GLU A 396 -21.78 0.02 20.29
CA GLU A 396 -21.75 -1.42 20.59
C GLU A 396 -21.70 -2.28 19.32
N LYS A 397 -22.47 -1.91 18.29
CA LYS A 397 -22.48 -2.63 17.01
C LYS A 397 -21.14 -2.56 16.28
N ILE A 398 -20.54 -1.37 16.24
CA ILE A 398 -19.39 -1.07 15.38
C ILE A 398 -18.06 -1.28 16.13
N CYS A 399 -17.89 -0.70 17.32
CA CYS A 399 -16.65 -0.75 18.10
C CYS A 399 -16.53 -2.03 18.94
N ARG A 400 -17.67 -2.64 19.34
CA ARG A 400 -17.73 -3.88 20.12
C ARG A 400 -16.81 -3.86 21.34
N PRO A 401 -17.04 -2.92 22.28
CA PRO A 401 -16.23 -2.79 23.48
C PRO A 401 -16.21 -4.09 24.28
N GLN A 402 -15.11 -4.32 24.98
CA GLN A 402 -14.89 -5.48 25.86
C GLN A 402 -15.15 -5.13 27.33
N VAL A 403 -15.69 -3.93 27.59
CA VAL A 403 -15.99 -3.38 28.91
C VAL A 403 -17.41 -2.81 28.91
N GLU A 404 -18.12 -2.96 30.02
CA GLU A 404 -19.48 -2.43 30.17
C GLU A 404 -19.47 -0.90 30.35
N GLY A 405 -20.53 -0.22 29.89
CA GLY A 405 -20.65 1.23 30.05
C GLY A 405 -19.66 2.04 29.21
N ALA A 406 -19.11 1.44 28.14
CA ALA A 406 -18.06 2.02 27.32
C ALA A 406 -18.44 3.37 26.70
N TYR A 407 -19.60 3.48 26.04
CA TYR A 407 -19.96 4.72 25.34
C TYR A 407 -20.13 5.93 26.28
N PRO A 408 -20.86 5.84 27.41
CA PRO A 408 -20.85 6.91 28.40
C PRO A 408 -19.45 7.27 28.92
N ALA A 409 -18.60 6.28 29.17
CA ALA A 409 -17.23 6.51 29.65
C ALA A 409 -16.35 7.22 28.61
N LEU A 410 -16.51 6.88 27.33
CA LEU A 410 -15.86 7.56 26.21
C LEU A 410 -16.25 9.04 26.15
N LEU A 411 -17.53 9.37 26.31
CA LEU A 411 -17.98 10.77 26.33
C LEU A 411 -17.44 11.53 27.55
N ASP A 412 -17.38 10.89 28.72
CA ASP A 412 -16.76 11.44 29.92
C ASP A 412 -15.26 11.69 29.72
N PHE A 413 -14.55 10.74 29.10
CA PHE A 413 -13.14 10.87 28.77
C PHE A 413 -12.89 12.05 27.82
N LEU A 414 -13.68 12.18 26.75
CA LEU A 414 -13.59 13.31 25.82
C LEU A 414 -13.76 14.66 26.53
N LYS A 415 -14.76 14.74 27.43
CA LYS A 415 -15.02 15.95 28.21
C LYS A 415 -13.84 16.30 29.13
N LYS A 416 -13.34 15.33 29.90
CA LYS A 416 -12.20 15.54 30.82
C LYS A 416 -10.89 15.82 30.08
N ALA A 417 -10.67 15.19 28.93
CA ALA A 417 -9.53 15.49 28.09
C ALA A 417 -9.56 16.95 27.63
N ALA A 418 -10.73 17.48 27.25
CA ALA A 418 -10.88 18.88 26.85
C ALA A 418 -10.62 19.89 27.98
N GLU A 419 -10.70 19.46 29.24
CA GLU A 419 -10.37 20.27 30.41
C GLU A 419 -8.85 20.28 30.71
N ASN A 420 -8.11 19.25 30.27
CA ASN A 420 -6.73 19.00 30.70
C ASN A 420 -5.68 19.04 29.56
N ILE A 421 -6.09 18.85 28.31
CA ILE A 421 -5.20 18.73 27.14
C ILE A 421 -5.49 19.87 26.16
N GLU A 422 -4.43 20.43 25.58
CA GLU A 422 -4.52 21.59 24.69
C GLU A 422 -5.37 21.33 23.45
N THR A 423 -5.15 20.20 22.77
CA THR A 423 -5.92 19.83 21.57
C THR A 423 -6.58 18.47 21.74
N VAL A 424 -7.91 18.44 21.65
CA VAL A 424 -8.70 17.20 21.66
C VAL A 424 -9.53 17.10 20.39
N THR A 425 -9.40 15.98 19.70
CA THR A 425 -10.11 15.69 18.45
C THR A 425 -10.87 14.37 18.56
N ALA A 426 -12.18 14.41 18.42
CA ALA A 426 -12.98 13.22 18.18
C ALA A 426 -12.88 12.79 16.71
N THR A 427 -12.85 11.49 16.45
CA THR A 427 -12.74 10.95 15.10
C THR A 427 -13.78 9.88 14.81
N ALA A 428 -14.20 9.79 13.55
CA ALA A 428 -15.07 8.72 13.07
C ALA A 428 -14.60 8.20 11.72
N VAL A 429 -14.60 6.88 11.54
CA VAL A 429 -14.36 6.24 10.25
C VAL A 429 -15.61 6.36 9.37
N GLU A 430 -15.47 6.76 8.12
CA GLU A 430 -16.56 6.94 7.15
C GLU A 430 -17.08 5.60 6.62
N LEU A 431 -17.72 4.83 7.50
CA LEU A 431 -18.38 3.59 7.14
C LEU A 431 -19.64 3.86 6.32
N PRO A 432 -19.98 3.00 5.33
CA PRO A 432 -21.15 3.21 4.46
C PRO A 432 -22.47 3.47 5.19
N ASP A 433 -22.68 2.82 6.34
CA ASP A 433 -23.94 2.90 7.12
C ASP A 433 -23.85 3.80 8.36
N LEU A 434 -22.75 4.56 8.54
CA LEU A 434 -22.56 5.43 9.70
C LEU A 434 -22.96 6.88 9.36
N ASP A 435 -23.85 7.47 10.16
CA ASP A 435 -24.10 8.92 10.14
C ASP A 435 -22.92 9.65 10.81
N VAL A 436 -21.89 9.95 10.01
CA VAL A 436 -20.68 10.66 10.45
C VAL A 436 -20.99 12.10 10.88
N GLU A 437 -22.01 12.73 10.30
CA GLU A 437 -22.46 14.07 10.73
C GLU A 437 -23.08 14.04 12.11
N ALA A 438 -23.76 12.95 12.50
CA ALA A 438 -24.22 12.77 13.87
C ALA A 438 -23.05 12.66 14.86
N CYS A 439 -21.98 11.96 14.50
CA CYS A 439 -20.76 11.91 15.31
C CYS A 439 -20.14 13.32 15.47
N GLU A 440 -20.11 14.10 14.39
CA GLU A 440 -19.63 15.49 14.40
C GLU A 440 -20.47 16.37 15.35
N ARG A 441 -21.80 16.20 15.34
CA ARG A 441 -22.70 16.89 16.30
C ARG A 441 -22.43 16.49 17.75
N VAL A 442 -22.05 15.24 18.02
CA VAL A 442 -21.67 14.80 19.38
C VAL A 442 -20.38 15.50 19.82
N ALA A 443 -19.36 15.53 18.95
CA ALA A 443 -18.11 16.25 19.22
C ALA A 443 -18.34 17.74 19.49
N GLY A 444 -19.19 18.40 18.68
CA GLY A 444 -19.55 19.81 18.86
C GLY A 444 -20.23 20.09 20.20
N LYS A 445 -21.09 19.19 20.70
CA LYS A 445 -21.71 19.31 22.03
C LYS A 445 -20.70 19.21 23.18
N LEU A 446 -19.59 18.52 22.96
CA LEU A 446 -18.48 18.39 23.91
C LEU A 446 -17.42 19.48 23.74
N ASN A 447 -17.60 20.40 22.78
CA ASN A 447 -16.65 21.46 22.45
C ASN A 447 -15.24 20.93 22.12
N VAL A 448 -15.17 19.81 21.39
CA VAL A 448 -13.91 19.22 20.89
C VAL A 448 -13.90 19.26 19.37
N ASN A 449 -12.69 19.23 18.78
CA ASN A 449 -12.54 19.16 17.33
C ASN A 449 -13.11 17.85 16.78
N PHE A 450 -13.43 17.82 15.49
CA PHE A 450 -13.88 16.61 14.81
C PHE A 450 -13.09 16.38 13.52
N ARG A 451 -12.69 15.12 13.28
CA ARG A 451 -11.99 14.71 12.05
C ARG A 451 -12.58 13.42 11.51
N ARG A 452 -12.99 13.45 10.24
CA ARG A 452 -13.41 12.28 9.47
C ARG A 452 -12.19 11.46 9.05
N ARG A 453 -12.33 10.13 9.06
CA ARG A 453 -11.31 9.19 8.62
C ARG A 453 -11.85 8.37 7.45
N PRO A 454 -11.22 8.40 6.27
CA PRO A 454 -11.64 7.56 5.16
C PRO A 454 -11.62 6.07 5.55
N PHE A 455 -12.63 5.33 5.11
CA PHE A 455 -12.68 3.89 5.35
C PHE A 455 -11.55 3.16 4.60
N ASN A 456 -10.93 2.18 5.25
CA ASN A 456 -9.79 1.40 4.74
C ASN A 456 -8.51 2.19 4.42
N GLU A 457 -8.39 3.45 4.86
CA GLU A 457 -7.11 4.15 4.87
C GLU A 457 -6.62 4.32 6.32
N VAL A 458 -5.47 3.72 6.62
CA VAL A 458 -4.78 3.77 7.92
C VAL A 458 -3.43 4.46 7.77
N GLY A 459 -3.00 5.25 8.77
CA GLY A 459 -1.88 6.20 8.63
C GLY A 459 -2.38 7.58 8.22
#